data_AF-A0A6H9WVC4-F1
#
_entry.id   AF-A0A6H9WVC4-F1
#
_cell.length_a   1.000
_cell.length_b   1.000
_cell.length_c   1.000
_cell.angle_alpha   90.00
_cell.angle_beta   90.00
_cell.angle_gamma   90.00
#
_symmetry.space_group_name_H-M   'P 1'
#
loop_
_entity.id
_entity.type
_entity.pdbx_description
1 polymer ?
#
loop_
_entity_poly.entity_id
_entity_poly.type
_entity_poly.pdbx_seq_one_letter_code
_entity_poly.pdbx_strand_id
1 'polypeptide(L)'
;MLAGAVVLGIGAVSTLATWNDSEWVNGLFSTSSFEVEQNTAADIGDAAWVKEESNPGGALRFTADAAALTPGDAAYAPLALRTAAGSDAATVTLQGAVPAAGTTPGTELWAALDVRVTTSDAPFTCDADGITAGTEIASGKLASVAASTAPQSLAADSGSVQYYCFEIALPAELAGSEDVQGQTAQPAWEFQAVSLEA
;
A
#
# COMPACT_ATOMS: atom_id res chain seq x y z
N MET A 1 -4.51 44.34 -50.23
CA MET A 1 -4.58 42.87 -50.36
C MET A 1 -3.42 42.32 -49.57
N LEU A 2 -3.70 41.81 -48.38
CA LEU A 2 -3.91 40.38 -48.06
C LEU A 2 -2.59 39.59 -48.02
N ALA A 3 -2.41 38.95 -46.87
CA ALA A 3 -1.28 38.18 -46.38
C ALA A 3 -0.98 36.87 -47.14
N GLY A 4 0.14 36.25 -46.78
CA GLY A 4 0.48 34.83 -47.04
C GLY A 4 1.99 34.61 -47.08
N ALA A 5 2.68 34.38 -45.96
CA ALA A 5 2.90 33.11 -45.24
C ALA A 5 3.98 32.20 -45.89
N VAL A 6 5.14 32.00 -45.22
CA VAL A 6 5.58 30.76 -44.49
C VAL A 6 6.30 29.77 -45.44
N VAL A 7 7.51 29.23 -45.16
CA VAL A 7 7.89 27.98 -44.43
C VAL A 7 9.46 27.92 -44.44
N LEU A 8 10.22 27.96 -43.33
CA LEU A 8 10.80 26.86 -42.51
C LEU A 8 11.70 25.82 -43.22
N GLY A 9 12.93 25.56 -42.72
CA GLY A 9 13.75 24.44 -43.20
C GLY A 9 15.19 24.27 -42.69
N ILE A 10 15.38 24.03 -41.38
CA ILE A 10 16.29 23.06 -40.72
C ILE A 10 17.79 23.01 -41.12
N GLY A 11 18.65 23.30 -40.13
CA GLY A 11 20.06 22.87 -40.10
C GLY A 11 20.60 22.86 -38.66
N ALA A 12 20.18 21.88 -37.87
CA ALA A 12 20.68 21.67 -36.50
C ALA A 12 22.02 20.91 -36.54
N VAL A 13 23.09 21.53 -36.02
CA VAL A 13 24.21 20.80 -35.42
C VAL A 13 24.18 21.08 -33.91
N SER A 14 23.68 20.12 -33.14
CA SER A 14 23.64 20.20 -31.68
C SER A 14 24.36 18.99 -31.11
N THR A 15 25.67 19.14 -30.89
CA THR A 15 26.40 18.37 -29.89
C THR A 15 26.75 19.29 -28.74
N LEU A 16 25.85 19.49 -27.78
CA LEU A 16 26.26 19.94 -26.45
C LEU A 16 25.36 19.35 -25.37
N ALA A 17 26.01 18.60 -24.50
CA ALA A 17 25.53 18.19 -23.21
C ALA A 17 25.29 19.42 -22.30
N THR A 18 24.06 19.48 -21.80
CA THR A 18 23.63 19.64 -20.39
C THR A 18 23.72 21.00 -19.65
N TRP A 19 22.54 21.32 -19.05
CA TRP A 19 22.17 22.21 -17.92
C TRP A 19 22.04 23.72 -18.24
N ASN A 20 21.01 24.50 -17.85
CA ASN A 20 19.72 24.35 -17.15
C ASN A 20 18.86 25.64 -17.32
N ASP A 21 17.52 25.51 -17.37
CA ASP A 21 16.38 26.43 -17.03
C ASP A 21 16.19 27.80 -17.76
N SER A 22 14.99 28.34 -18.10
CA SER A 22 13.54 28.02 -17.95
C SER A 22 12.74 28.65 -19.12
N GLU A 23 11.48 28.21 -19.36
CA GLU A 23 10.23 29.01 -19.33
C GLU A 23 9.11 28.42 -20.23
N TRP A 24 7.88 28.60 -19.74
CA TRP A 24 6.59 28.02 -20.10
C TRP A 24 5.99 28.49 -21.43
N VAL A 25 5.39 27.55 -22.19
CA VAL A 25 4.18 27.83 -22.99
C VAL A 25 3.31 26.58 -23.13
N ASN A 26 2.02 26.83 -23.30
CA ASN A 26 0.88 25.94 -23.22
C ASN A 26 0.79 24.86 -24.31
N GLY A 27 0.36 23.67 -23.87
CA GLY A 27 -0.47 22.77 -24.66
C GLY A 27 -1.49 22.16 -23.71
N LEU A 28 -2.75 21.98 -24.16
CA LEU A 28 -3.67 21.13 -23.41
C LEU A 28 -3.21 19.69 -23.61
N PHE A 29 -2.33 19.26 -22.73
CA PHE A 29 -2.02 17.86 -22.51
C PHE A 29 -2.75 17.50 -21.22
N SER A 30 -3.79 16.67 -21.32
CA SER A 30 -4.26 15.96 -20.14
C SER A 30 -3.17 14.94 -19.80
N THR A 31 -2.51 15.10 -18.66
CA THR A 31 -1.81 13.99 -18.02
C THR A 31 -2.86 13.00 -17.54
N SER A 32 -2.56 11.71 -17.57
CA SER A 32 -3.38 10.70 -16.89
C SER A 32 -3.56 11.09 -15.41
N SER A 33 -4.71 10.74 -14.85
CA SER A 33 -4.97 10.89 -13.42
C SER A 33 -4.66 9.56 -12.73
N PHE A 34 -3.56 9.45 -12.01
CA PHE A 34 -3.20 8.22 -11.30
C PHE A 34 -3.70 8.25 -9.85
N GLU A 35 -4.55 7.28 -9.48
CA GLU A 35 -5.01 7.06 -8.11
C GLU A 35 -5.19 5.57 -7.80
N VAL A 36 -4.93 5.20 -6.55
CA VAL A 36 -5.17 3.85 -6.00
C VAL A 36 -6.24 3.94 -4.92
N GLU A 37 -7.22 3.05 -4.99
CA GLU A 37 -8.28 2.92 -3.99
C GLU A 37 -8.06 1.65 -3.15
N GLN A 38 -8.52 1.70 -1.90
CA GLN A 38 -8.48 0.59 -0.97
C GLN A 38 -9.88 0.16 -0.51
N ASN A 39 -9.99 -1.09 -0.11
CA ASN A 39 -11.14 -1.66 0.58
C ASN A 39 -10.67 -2.46 1.80
N THR A 40 -11.09 -2.03 3.00
CA THR A 40 -10.74 -2.62 4.30
C THR A 40 -11.92 -3.31 4.99
N ALA A 41 -12.96 -3.68 4.22
CA ALA A 41 -14.10 -4.43 4.75
C ALA A 41 -13.69 -5.85 5.17
N ALA A 42 -14.30 -6.38 6.23
CA ALA A 42 -14.04 -7.74 6.69
C ALA A 42 -14.47 -8.81 5.65
N ASP A 43 -15.44 -8.46 4.80
CA ASP A 43 -15.83 -9.24 3.62
C ASP A 43 -15.63 -8.33 2.39
N ILE A 44 -14.63 -8.66 1.56
CA ILE A 44 -14.26 -7.88 0.38
C ILE A 44 -15.26 -8.23 -0.75
N GLY A 45 -16.46 -7.64 -0.67
CA GLY A 45 -17.47 -7.64 -1.73
C GLY A 45 -17.56 -6.29 -2.46
N ASP A 46 -18.74 -5.91 -2.95
CA ASP A 46 -19.03 -4.60 -3.58
C ASP A 46 -18.94 -3.39 -2.61
N ALA A 47 -18.17 -3.51 -1.53
CA ALA A 47 -18.01 -2.47 -0.52
C ALA A 47 -17.36 -1.18 -1.10
N ALA A 48 -17.51 -0.08 -0.37
CA ALA A 48 -17.07 1.25 -0.79
C ALA A 48 -15.53 1.34 -0.88
N TRP A 49 -15.03 1.49 -2.10
CA TRP A 49 -13.64 1.82 -2.39
C TRP A 49 -13.37 3.28 -2.01
N VAL A 50 -12.27 3.51 -1.29
CA VAL A 50 -11.91 4.84 -0.78
C VAL A 50 -10.44 5.15 -1.06
N LYS A 51 -10.11 6.44 -1.05
CA LYS A 51 -8.75 6.95 -1.20
C LYS A 51 -8.32 7.61 0.11
N GLU A 52 -7.13 7.27 0.59
CA GLU A 52 -6.59 7.81 1.84
C GLU A 52 -5.08 7.99 1.70
N GLU A 53 -4.65 9.22 1.39
CA GLU A 53 -3.27 9.55 1.02
C GLU A 53 -2.42 9.99 2.24
N SER A 54 -2.93 9.85 3.46
CA SER A 54 -2.25 10.31 4.69
C SER A 54 -2.45 9.36 5.86
N ASN A 55 -1.39 9.15 6.65
CA ASN A 55 -1.43 8.36 7.90
C ASN A 55 -2.48 8.94 8.88
N PRO A 56 -3.41 8.12 9.44
CA PRO A 56 -3.38 6.65 9.51
C PRO A 56 -4.04 5.87 8.37
N GLY A 57 -4.55 6.55 7.35
CA GLY A 57 -5.17 5.90 6.21
C GLY A 57 -6.51 5.23 6.55
N GLY A 58 -6.89 4.26 5.73
CA GLY A 58 -8.08 3.44 5.96
C GLY A 58 -7.83 2.41 7.05
N ALA A 59 -8.72 2.32 8.04
CA ALA A 59 -8.55 1.39 9.14
C ALA A 59 -8.76 -0.06 8.68
N LEU A 60 -7.71 -0.88 8.76
CA LEU A 60 -7.83 -2.34 8.69
C LEU A 60 -8.69 -2.84 9.84
N ARG A 61 -9.68 -3.67 9.54
CA ARG A 61 -10.53 -4.30 10.55
C ARG A 61 -10.00 -5.70 10.83
N PHE A 62 -9.21 -5.81 11.89
CA PHE A 62 -8.77 -7.11 12.38
C PHE A 62 -9.95 -7.87 13.01
N THR A 63 -9.86 -9.20 13.03
CA THR A 63 -10.79 -10.06 13.77
C THR A 63 -10.93 -9.60 15.22
N ALA A 64 -12.07 -9.89 15.86
CA ALA A 64 -12.41 -9.38 17.19
C ALA A 64 -11.34 -9.67 18.27
N ASP A 65 -10.57 -10.74 18.08
CA ASP A 65 -9.49 -11.17 18.97
C ASP A 65 -8.33 -10.16 19.03
N ALA A 66 -8.20 -9.27 18.04
CA ALA A 66 -7.17 -8.21 18.02
C ALA A 66 -7.29 -7.21 19.18
N ALA A 67 -8.49 -7.05 19.75
CA ALA A 67 -8.71 -6.13 20.88
C ALA A 67 -8.17 -6.67 22.22
N ALA A 68 -7.88 -7.98 22.30
CA ALA A 68 -7.46 -8.64 23.52
C ALA A 68 -6.54 -9.85 23.24
N LEU A 69 -5.50 -9.64 22.43
CA LEU A 69 -4.50 -10.68 22.14
C LEU A 69 -3.85 -11.19 23.43
N THR A 70 -3.79 -12.51 23.58
CA THR A 70 -2.98 -13.22 24.56
C THR A 70 -1.83 -13.95 23.86
N PRO A 71 -0.74 -14.28 24.57
CA PRO A 71 0.40 -14.98 23.96
C PRO A 71 -0.02 -16.28 23.26
N GLY A 72 0.29 -16.39 21.97
CA GLY A 72 -0.14 -17.48 21.09
C GLY A 72 -1.30 -17.11 20.16
N ASP A 73 -1.98 -15.99 20.40
CA ASP A 73 -3.07 -15.52 19.54
C ASP A 73 -2.55 -14.82 18.29
N ALA A 74 -3.33 -14.93 17.23
CA ALA A 74 -3.15 -14.20 15.98
C ALA A 74 -4.46 -13.54 15.56
N ALA A 75 -4.36 -12.35 14.98
CA ALA A 75 -5.48 -11.63 14.40
C ALA A 75 -5.23 -11.36 12.92
N TYR A 76 -6.31 -11.39 12.14
CA TYR A 76 -6.26 -11.32 10.69
C TYR A 76 -7.05 -10.12 10.17
N ALA A 77 -6.53 -9.43 9.15
CA ALA A 77 -7.24 -8.35 8.48
C ALA A 77 -7.07 -8.42 6.95
N PRO A 78 -8.17 -8.49 6.18
CA PRO A 78 -8.12 -8.41 4.72
C PRO A 78 -7.93 -6.96 4.25
N LEU A 79 -7.30 -6.82 3.09
CA LEU A 79 -7.21 -5.59 2.32
C LEU A 79 -7.31 -5.91 0.84
N ALA A 80 -7.97 -5.07 0.06
CA ALA A 80 -7.88 -5.11 -1.39
C ALA A 80 -7.50 -3.74 -1.96
N LEU A 81 -6.65 -3.76 -2.98
CA LEU A 81 -6.20 -2.57 -3.71
C LEU A 81 -6.52 -2.70 -5.20
N ARG A 82 -6.89 -1.58 -5.81
CA ARG A 82 -7.03 -1.45 -7.27
C ARG A 82 -6.75 -0.01 -7.70
N THR A 83 -6.49 0.19 -8.98
CA THR A 83 -6.48 1.54 -9.57
C THR A 83 -7.90 2.10 -9.66
N ALA A 84 -8.03 3.41 -9.50
CA ALA A 84 -9.29 4.09 -9.75
C ALA A 84 -9.66 4.07 -11.24
N ALA A 85 -10.93 4.31 -11.55
CA ALA A 85 -11.35 4.51 -12.94
C ALA A 85 -10.71 5.79 -13.52
N GLY A 86 -10.13 5.71 -14.71
CA GLY A 86 -9.37 6.79 -15.33
C GLY A 86 -7.89 6.84 -14.93
N SER A 87 -7.41 5.84 -14.19
CA SER A 87 -6.00 5.73 -13.78
C SER A 87 -5.22 4.71 -14.58
N ASP A 88 -3.96 5.06 -14.83
CA ASP A 88 -2.98 4.17 -15.43
C ASP A 88 -2.74 2.93 -14.57
N ALA A 89 -2.13 1.91 -15.18
CA ALA A 89 -1.62 0.75 -14.47
C ALA A 89 -0.56 1.18 -13.45
N ALA A 90 -0.36 0.38 -12.41
CA ALA A 90 0.57 0.72 -11.35
C ALA A 90 1.29 -0.48 -10.77
N THR A 91 2.39 -0.17 -10.10
CA THR A 91 3.10 -1.09 -9.23
C THR A 91 2.98 -0.59 -7.79
N VAL A 92 2.55 -1.46 -6.86
CA VAL A 92 2.42 -1.13 -5.44
C VAL A 92 3.40 -1.94 -4.60
N THR A 93 4.06 -1.28 -3.64
CA THR A 93 5.03 -1.89 -2.74
C THR A 93 4.66 -1.60 -1.29
N LEU A 94 4.42 -2.66 -0.51
CA LEU A 94 4.17 -2.56 0.92
C LEU A 94 5.44 -2.08 1.64
N GLN A 95 5.33 -1.00 2.41
CA GLN A 95 6.39 -0.50 3.28
C GLN A 95 6.34 -1.14 4.68
N GLY A 96 7.41 -0.97 5.45
CA GLY A 96 7.45 -1.40 6.84
C GLY A 96 6.41 -0.69 7.71
N ALA A 97 6.00 -1.33 8.81
CA ALA A 97 5.01 -0.76 9.72
C ALA A 97 5.56 0.48 10.43
N VAL A 98 4.71 1.48 10.63
CA VAL A 98 4.98 2.64 11.48
C VAL A 98 3.85 2.81 12.49
N PRO A 99 4.06 3.48 13.63
CA PRO A 99 2.94 3.86 14.49
C PRO A 99 1.93 4.74 13.76
N ALA A 100 0.64 4.50 13.99
CA ALA A 100 -0.42 5.36 13.49
C ALA A 100 -0.28 6.79 14.05
N ALA A 101 -0.50 7.80 13.22
CA ALA A 101 -0.37 9.20 13.59
C ALA A 101 -1.30 9.54 14.75
N GLY A 102 -0.78 10.30 15.72
CA GLY A 102 -1.52 10.65 16.93
C GLY A 102 -1.62 9.52 17.98
N THR A 103 -0.98 8.38 17.74
CA THR A 103 -0.90 7.28 18.72
C THR A 103 0.51 7.13 19.27
N THR A 104 0.64 6.46 20.41
CA THR A 104 1.94 6.06 20.98
C THR A 104 1.81 4.60 21.38
N PRO A 105 2.49 3.67 20.69
CA PRO A 105 2.38 2.27 21.01
C PRO A 105 3.13 1.97 22.30
N GLY A 106 2.68 0.96 23.04
CA GLY A 106 3.48 0.36 24.08
C GLY A 106 4.76 -0.23 23.49
N THR A 107 5.92 0.18 24.01
CA THR A 107 7.23 -0.10 23.39
C THR A 107 7.51 -1.60 23.33
N GLU A 108 7.22 -2.31 24.42
CA GLU A 108 7.46 -3.73 24.58
C GLU A 108 6.52 -4.53 23.68
N LEU A 109 5.23 -4.16 23.63
CA LEU A 109 4.26 -4.81 22.74
C LEU A 109 4.61 -4.57 21.26
N TRP A 110 4.99 -3.35 20.88
CA TRP A 110 5.38 -3.01 19.50
C TRP A 110 6.59 -3.82 19.02
N ALA A 111 7.59 -3.98 19.89
CA ALA A 111 8.78 -4.78 19.59
C ALA A 111 8.51 -6.30 19.59
N ALA A 112 7.50 -6.74 20.35
CA ALA A 112 7.17 -8.15 20.52
C ALA A 112 6.36 -8.74 19.35
N LEU A 113 5.37 -7.99 18.85
CA LEU A 113 4.43 -8.46 17.83
C LEU A 113 5.14 -8.93 16.57
N ASP A 114 4.67 -10.05 16.03
CA ASP A 114 5.05 -10.52 14.70
C ASP A 114 4.00 -10.08 13.68
N VAL A 115 4.47 -9.79 12.48
CA VAL A 115 3.63 -9.47 11.31
C VAL A 115 3.99 -10.39 10.16
N ARG A 116 2.96 -10.89 9.50
CA ARG A 116 3.06 -11.61 8.23
C ARG A 116 2.03 -11.05 7.27
N VAL A 117 2.42 -10.86 6.02
CA VAL A 117 1.53 -10.37 4.97
C VAL A 117 1.64 -11.27 3.75
N THR A 118 0.49 -11.75 3.28
CA THR A 118 0.40 -12.53 2.05
C THR A 118 -0.56 -11.89 1.05
N THR A 119 -0.42 -12.27 -0.22
CA THR A 119 -1.11 -11.64 -1.34
C THR A 119 -1.65 -12.68 -2.34
N SER A 120 -2.75 -12.36 -3.04
CA SER A 120 -3.34 -13.14 -4.13
C SER A 120 -4.06 -12.25 -5.15
N ASP A 121 -4.01 -12.62 -6.42
CA ASP A 121 -4.79 -11.99 -7.52
C ASP A 121 -6.26 -12.45 -7.55
N ALA A 122 -6.61 -13.45 -6.72
CA ALA A 122 -7.96 -13.92 -6.51
C ALA A 122 -8.45 -13.57 -5.10
N PRO A 123 -9.76 -13.33 -4.90
CA PRO A 123 -10.31 -13.12 -3.57
C PRO A 123 -10.13 -14.39 -2.72
N PHE A 124 -9.76 -14.20 -1.45
CA PHE A 124 -9.63 -15.27 -0.48
C PHE A 124 -10.06 -14.80 0.90
N THR A 125 -10.44 -15.75 1.76
CA THR A 125 -10.75 -15.46 3.16
C THR A 125 -9.44 -15.20 3.90
N CYS A 126 -9.33 -14.07 4.58
CA CYS A 126 -8.16 -13.75 5.39
C CYS A 126 -8.32 -14.32 6.80
N ASP A 127 -7.82 -15.54 6.99
CA ASP A 127 -7.78 -16.28 8.24
C ASP A 127 -6.50 -17.14 8.32
N ALA A 128 -6.41 -18.04 9.30
CA ALA A 128 -5.27 -18.92 9.50
C ALA A 128 -4.99 -19.86 8.31
N ASP A 129 -6.00 -20.27 7.54
CA ASP A 129 -5.79 -21.08 6.35
C ASP A 129 -5.39 -20.19 5.17
N GLY A 130 -6.11 -19.07 4.98
CA GLY A 130 -5.88 -18.12 3.89
C GLY A 130 -4.51 -17.48 3.92
N ILE A 131 -3.98 -17.13 5.10
CA ILE A 131 -2.63 -16.57 5.23
C ILE A 131 -1.57 -17.56 4.74
N THR A 132 -1.79 -18.87 4.87
CA THR A 132 -0.84 -19.90 4.39
C THR A 132 -0.96 -20.20 2.90
N ALA A 133 -2.14 -19.98 2.33
CA ALA A 133 -2.41 -20.20 0.90
C ALA A 133 -1.91 -19.04 0.02
N GLY A 134 -1.86 -17.81 0.57
CA GLY A 134 -1.37 -16.64 -0.14
C GLY A 134 0.15 -16.64 -0.39
N THR A 135 0.59 -15.80 -1.32
CA THR A 135 2.03 -15.58 -1.55
C THR A 135 2.58 -14.61 -0.51
N GLU A 136 3.56 -15.02 0.28
CA GLU A 136 4.16 -14.17 1.31
C GLU A 136 5.00 -13.03 0.71
N ILE A 137 4.76 -11.81 1.17
CA ILE A 137 5.43 -10.59 0.71
C ILE A 137 6.16 -9.83 1.83
N ALA A 138 5.82 -10.10 3.09
CA ALA A 138 6.49 -9.57 4.26
C ALA A 138 6.30 -10.52 5.45
N SER A 139 7.35 -10.70 6.25
CA SER A 139 7.32 -11.51 7.47
C SER A 139 8.42 -11.06 8.44
N GLY A 140 8.11 -10.97 9.73
CA GLY A 140 9.07 -10.64 10.78
C GLY A 140 8.47 -9.86 11.94
N LYS A 141 9.33 -9.22 12.74
CA LYS A 141 8.89 -8.38 13.86
C LYS A 141 8.23 -7.09 13.37
N LEU A 142 7.09 -6.72 13.94
CA LEU A 142 6.31 -5.54 13.55
C LEU A 142 7.17 -4.27 13.57
N ALA A 143 8.00 -4.09 14.59
CA ALA A 143 8.84 -2.91 14.76
C ALA A 143 9.98 -2.77 13.74
N SER A 144 10.35 -3.84 13.02
CA SER A 144 11.55 -3.84 12.17
C SER A 144 11.36 -4.54 10.82
N VAL A 145 10.14 -4.93 10.47
CA VAL A 145 9.86 -5.52 9.16
C VAL A 145 10.22 -4.51 8.07
N ALA A 146 11.04 -4.94 7.11
CA ALA A 146 11.46 -4.10 6.01
C ALA A 146 10.33 -3.95 4.98
N ALA A 147 10.48 -2.99 4.07
CA ALA A 147 9.64 -2.92 2.88
C ALA A 147 9.72 -4.22 2.08
N SER A 148 8.60 -4.59 1.46
CA SER A 148 8.52 -5.78 0.61
C SER A 148 9.44 -5.64 -0.61
N THR A 149 10.10 -6.74 -0.97
CA THR A 149 10.88 -6.85 -2.21
C THR A 149 10.08 -7.48 -3.36
N ALA A 150 8.80 -7.77 -3.12
CA ALA A 150 7.87 -8.38 -4.07
C ALA A 150 6.73 -7.38 -4.40
N PRO A 151 6.97 -6.44 -5.33
CA PRO A 151 5.94 -5.49 -5.73
C PRO A 151 4.78 -6.18 -6.47
N GLN A 152 3.57 -5.64 -6.32
CA GLN A 152 2.36 -6.17 -6.96
C GLN A 152 1.89 -5.23 -8.08
N SER A 153 1.40 -5.80 -9.19
CA SER A 153 0.91 -5.03 -10.32
C SER A 153 -0.60 -4.85 -10.26
N LEU A 154 -1.07 -3.65 -10.56
CA LEU A 154 -2.47 -3.30 -10.73
C LEU A 154 -2.67 -2.85 -12.18
N ALA A 155 -3.66 -3.42 -12.86
CA ALA A 155 -4.05 -2.97 -14.20
C ALA A 155 -4.73 -1.60 -14.13
N ALA A 156 -4.71 -0.85 -15.24
CA ALA A 156 -5.41 0.41 -15.38
C ALA A 156 -6.94 0.26 -15.22
N ASP A 157 -7.63 1.35 -14.94
CA ASP A 157 -9.10 1.45 -14.97
C ASP A 157 -9.83 0.37 -14.16
N SER A 158 -9.35 0.07 -12.94
CA SER A 158 -9.88 -1.01 -12.09
C SER A 158 -9.85 -2.41 -12.76
N GLY A 159 -8.99 -2.61 -13.75
CA GLY A 159 -8.91 -3.84 -14.55
C GLY A 159 -8.37 -5.06 -13.79
N SER A 160 -7.84 -4.87 -12.59
CA SER A 160 -7.47 -5.94 -11.66
C SER A 160 -7.64 -5.49 -10.21
N VAL A 161 -7.72 -6.47 -9.31
CA VAL A 161 -7.72 -6.26 -7.86
C VAL A 161 -6.63 -7.13 -7.26
N GLN A 162 -5.83 -6.55 -6.37
CA GLN A 162 -4.87 -7.29 -5.56
C GLN A 162 -5.43 -7.45 -4.15
N TYR A 163 -5.52 -8.69 -3.67
CA TYR A 163 -5.98 -9.02 -2.33
C TYR A 163 -4.81 -9.33 -1.42
N TYR A 164 -4.89 -8.87 -0.17
CA TYR A 164 -3.88 -9.05 0.86
C TYR A 164 -4.52 -9.56 2.14
N CYS A 165 -3.75 -10.31 2.91
CA CYS A 165 -4.09 -10.72 4.25
C CYS A 165 -2.95 -10.38 5.20
N PHE A 166 -3.26 -9.59 6.22
CA PHE A 166 -2.35 -9.26 7.31
C PHE A 166 -2.63 -10.19 8.47
N GLU A 167 -1.58 -10.80 9.00
CA GLU A 167 -1.57 -11.51 10.28
C GLU A 167 -0.71 -10.74 11.26
N ILE A 168 -1.27 -10.45 12.43
CA ILE A 168 -0.55 -9.90 13.58
C ILE A 168 -0.64 -10.92 14.70
N ALA A 169 0.51 -11.42 15.16
CA ALA A 169 0.59 -12.45 16.18
C ALA A 169 1.32 -11.95 17.42
N LEU A 170 0.80 -12.32 18.60
CA LEU A 170 1.51 -12.17 19.86
C LEU A 170 2.25 -13.49 20.14
N PRO A 171 3.59 -13.51 20.16
CA PRO A 171 4.32 -14.77 20.25
C PRO A 171 4.07 -15.54 21.56
N ALA A 172 3.91 -16.86 21.46
CA ALA A 172 3.56 -17.71 22.60
C ALA A 172 4.63 -17.75 23.71
N GLU A 173 5.89 -17.45 23.38
CA GLU A 173 6.99 -17.37 24.34
C GLU A 173 6.83 -16.23 25.37
N LEU A 174 5.92 -15.30 25.13
CA LEU A 174 5.58 -14.21 26.06
C LEU A 174 4.56 -14.64 27.11
N ALA A 175 4.14 -15.92 27.13
CA ALA A 175 3.27 -16.46 28.15
C ALA A 175 3.85 -16.21 29.57
N GLY A 176 3.09 -15.49 30.40
CA GLY A 176 3.50 -15.11 31.75
C GLY A 176 4.42 -13.89 31.84
N SER A 177 4.69 -13.20 30.74
CA SER A 177 5.31 -11.87 30.77
C SER A 177 4.26 -10.82 31.09
N GLU A 178 4.54 -9.99 32.09
CA GLU A 178 3.72 -8.82 32.43
C GLU A 178 4.12 -7.59 31.59
N ASP A 179 5.22 -7.66 30.83
CA ASP A 179 5.78 -6.49 30.12
C ASP A 179 4.89 -6.01 28.98
N VAL A 180 4.14 -6.92 28.35
CA VAL A 180 3.23 -6.60 27.23
C VAL A 180 1.77 -6.49 27.67
N GLN A 181 1.45 -6.79 28.93
CA GLN A 181 0.08 -6.83 29.43
C GLN A 181 -0.52 -5.42 29.51
N GLY A 182 -1.75 -5.27 29.01
CA GLY A 182 -2.49 -3.99 29.06
C GLY A 182 -1.92 -2.89 28.16
N GLN A 183 -0.89 -3.20 27.37
CA GLN A 183 -0.37 -2.29 26.35
C GLN A 183 -1.24 -2.32 25.10
N THR A 184 -1.14 -1.26 24.29
CA THR A 184 -1.80 -1.15 23.00
C THR A 184 -0.80 -0.78 21.93
N ALA A 185 -0.94 -1.36 20.74
CA ALA A 185 -0.15 -1.02 19.57
C ALA A 185 -1.12 -0.76 18.40
N GLN A 186 -0.91 0.34 17.68
CA GLN A 186 -1.70 0.67 16.48
C GLN A 186 -0.75 0.90 15.31
N PRO A 187 -0.43 -0.16 14.54
CA PRO A 187 0.36 -0.03 13.34
C PRO A 187 -0.43 0.65 12.21
N ALA A 188 0.31 1.35 11.34
CA ALA A 188 -0.12 1.84 10.05
C ALA A 188 0.90 1.38 9.00
N TRP A 189 0.44 1.12 7.78
CA TRP A 189 1.27 0.71 6.65
C TRP A 189 1.03 1.61 5.45
N GLU A 190 2.08 1.86 4.70
CA GLU A 190 2.02 2.54 3.41
C GLU A 190 2.13 1.52 2.28
N PHE A 191 1.26 1.64 1.28
CA PHE A 191 1.47 1.03 -0.03
C PHE A 191 1.98 2.10 -0.98
N GLN A 192 3.28 2.10 -1.21
CA GLN A 192 3.89 3.04 -2.14
C GLN A 192 3.53 2.61 -3.56
N ALA A 193 2.73 3.43 -4.25
CA ALA A 193 2.25 3.18 -5.58
C ALA A 193 3.00 4.03 -6.61
N VAL A 194 3.42 3.41 -7.71
CA VAL A 194 4.08 4.06 -8.84
C VAL A 194 3.31 3.74 -10.11
N SER A 195 2.84 4.78 -10.81
CA SER A 195 2.20 4.63 -12.13
C SER A 195 3.20 4.04 -13.14
N LEU A 196 2.70 3.16 -13.99
CA LEU A 196 3.39 2.68 -15.18
C LEU A 196 2.85 3.51 -16.34
N GLU A 197 3.66 4.45 -16.85
CA GLU A 197 3.27 5.23 -18.03
C GLU A 197 2.92 4.27 -19.19
N ALA A 198 1.78 4.50 -19.83
CA ALA A 198 1.29 3.73 -20.97
C ALA A 198 2.02 4.11 -22.28
#